data_AF-A0A6F8ZIN1-F1
#
_entry.id   AF-A0A6F8ZIN1-F1
#
_cell.length_a   1.000
_cell.length_b   1.000
_cell.length_c   1.000
_cell.angle_alpha   90.00
_cell.angle_beta   90.00
_cell.angle_gamma   90.00
#
_symmetry.space_group_name_H-M   'P 1'
#
loop_
_entity.id
_entity.type
_entity.pdbx_description
1 polymer ?
#
loop_
_entity_poly.entity_id
_entity_poly.type
_entity_poly.pdbx_seq_one_letter_code
_entity_poly.pdbx_strand_id
1 'polypeptide(L)'
;MPMSNWVRWCSLVPAMALAAPAFTGAVAHAATVPDFSMLGFPQVVAQATIQPEAPATLSYGTLTVRIPAHTFTDPVKFELLEGPTSAFVDNAPAGTTPLVAFAFKVVDLKTGALVGKFNQAVSISYTNPAINAHAQYWDITPTGAYAANPVMPTIQGDTLSHPIAAALVGWVISAPAPAAPDFTQDGFPQVVGSVSFMPGHPATVSGPGVTVSIPGNAFTVPVTFQLLEGPLSHFTAQAPAGQAPVADFAFKVVNPATGALIDTFNAPVKATITNPRINAGSRYYDISPSGAYSLNPVPPVIQGDSLSHGIAVSKVGWVITSPVVAGATSPVTGLPLAPLMAAGGALVALGVVYGLKLRRS
;
A
#
# COMPACT_ATOMS: atom_id res chain seq x y z
N MET A 1 66.18 24.58 -61.95
CA MET A 1 66.23 23.85 -63.25
C MET A 1 66.53 22.39 -62.94
N PRO A 2 65.97 21.37 -63.61
CA PRO A 2 64.82 21.37 -64.54
C PRO A 2 63.81 20.19 -64.35
N MET A 3 62.64 20.35 -64.98
CA MET A 3 61.85 19.39 -65.80
C MET A 3 61.40 18.05 -65.19
N SER A 4 60.11 17.79 -64.98
CA SER A 4 59.02 17.51 -65.95
C SER A 4 59.20 16.23 -66.77
N ASN A 5 58.24 15.28 -66.67
CA ASN A 5 57.65 14.49 -67.77
C ASN A 5 56.49 13.63 -67.19
N TRP A 6 55.22 13.91 -67.50
CA TRP A 6 54.46 13.56 -68.72
C TRP A 6 54.35 12.05 -68.95
N VAL A 7 53.17 11.46 -68.66
CA VAL A 7 52.46 10.57 -69.59
C VAL A 7 50.94 10.76 -69.41
N ARG A 8 50.29 11.12 -70.52
CA ARG A 8 48.84 11.15 -70.75
C ARG A 8 48.30 9.72 -70.86
N TRP A 9 47.13 9.44 -70.28
CA TRP A 9 46.19 8.50 -70.87
C TRP A 9 44.78 9.10 -70.88
N CYS A 10 44.15 8.91 -72.04
CA CYS A 10 42.88 9.43 -72.48
C CYS A 10 41.70 8.56 -71.98
N SER A 11 40.55 9.24 -71.87
CA SER A 11 39.19 8.73 -72.14
C SER A 11 38.56 7.75 -71.15
N LEU A 12 37.47 8.18 -70.50
CA LEU A 12 36.08 7.83 -70.87
C LEU A 12 35.12 8.37 -69.81
N VAL A 13 34.19 9.23 -70.24
CA VAL A 13 33.05 9.70 -69.46
C VAL A 13 31.91 8.69 -69.64
N PRO A 14 31.32 8.16 -68.57
CA PRO A 14 29.93 7.77 -68.57
C PRO A 14 29.13 8.82 -67.79
N ALA A 15 28.08 9.33 -68.43
CA ALA A 15 27.08 10.18 -67.83
C ALA A 15 26.45 9.47 -66.60
N MET A 16 26.70 10.00 -65.42
CA MET A 16 26.09 9.53 -64.17
C MET A 16 24.76 10.27 -64.01
N ALA A 17 23.65 9.57 -64.25
CA ALA A 17 22.32 10.06 -63.99
C ALA A 17 22.17 10.39 -62.48
N LEU A 18 21.91 11.66 -62.16
CA LEU A 18 21.46 12.07 -60.82
C LEU A 18 20.06 11.47 -60.59
N ALA A 19 19.99 10.36 -59.85
CA ALA A 19 18.75 9.95 -59.19
C ALA A 19 18.63 10.77 -57.89
N ALA A 20 17.72 11.74 -57.88
CA ALA A 20 17.33 12.44 -56.67
C ALA A 20 16.68 11.43 -55.71
N PRO A 21 17.12 11.32 -54.43
CA PRO A 21 16.38 10.55 -53.45
C PRO A 21 15.05 11.26 -53.20
N ALA A 22 13.95 10.60 -53.58
CA ALA A 22 12.63 10.96 -53.11
C ALA A 22 12.60 10.73 -51.60
N PHE A 23 12.75 11.80 -50.83
CA PHE A 23 12.40 11.80 -49.41
C PHE A 23 10.90 11.56 -49.32
N THR A 24 10.50 10.32 -49.10
CA THR A 24 9.18 9.99 -48.60
C THR A 24 9.07 10.63 -47.21
N GLY A 25 8.36 11.75 -47.14
CA GLY A 25 8.02 12.39 -45.88
C GLY A 25 7.30 11.38 -45.00
N ALA A 26 7.96 10.94 -43.94
CA ALA A 26 7.32 10.20 -42.87
C ALA A 26 6.24 11.12 -42.30
N VAL A 27 4.97 10.75 -42.50
CA VAL A 27 3.84 11.41 -41.85
C VAL A 27 3.99 11.12 -40.36
N ALA A 28 4.50 12.11 -39.62
CA ALA A 28 4.52 12.08 -38.16
C ALA A 28 3.07 11.95 -37.69
N HIS A 29 2.66 10.75 -37.31
CA HIS A 29 1.39 10.55 -36.63
C HIS A 29 1.51 11.27 -35.30
N ALA A 30 0.78 12.37 -35.15
CA ALA A 30 0.60 13.00 -33.85
C ALA A 30 0.04 11.93 -32.91
N ALA A 31 0.77 11.60 -31.85
CA ALA A 31 0.29 10.67 -30.83
C ALA A 31 -1.08 11.16 -30.34
N THR A 32 -2.12 10.34 -30.51
CA THR A 32 -3.47 10.65 -30.05
C THR A 32 -3.46 10.79 -28.54
N VAL A 33 -3.99 11.92 -28.03
CA VAL A 33 -4.12 12.17 -26.60
C VAL A 33 -5.07 11.13 -26.01
N PRO A 34 -4.64 10.32 -25.02
CA PRO A 34 -5.50 9.30 -24.43
C PRO A 34 -6.65 9.92 -23.62
N ASP A 35 -7.82 9.27 -23.62
CA ASP A 35 -8.89 9.59 -22.67
C ASP A 35 -8.75 8.72 -21.41
N PHE A 36 -8.16 9.29 -20.36
CA PHE A 36 -7.88 8.57 -19.11
C PHE A 36 -9.14 8.17 -18.32
N SER A 37 -10.31 8.71 -18.65
CA SER A 37 -11.58 8.25 -18.06
C SER A 37 -11.88 6.78 -18.40
N MET A 38 -11.29 6.27 -19.48
CA MET A 38 -11.39 4.87 -19.90
C MET A 38 -10.19 4.02 -19.45
N LEU A 39 -9.20 4.61 -18.79
CA LEU A 39 -7.89 3.99 -18.51
C LEU A 39 -7.56 4.02 -17.00
N GLY A 40 -8.54 3.71 -16.16
CA GLY A 40 -8.36 3.59 -14.71
C GLY A 40 -8.62 4.87 -13.90
N PHE A 41 -8.97 5.98 -14.54
CA PHE A 41 -9.33 7.25 -13.86
C PHE A 41 -10.76 7.69 -14.18
N PRO A 42 -11.79 6.89 -13.85
CA PRO A 42 -13.14 7.08 -14.37
C PRO A 42 -13.90 8.27 -13.75
N GLN A 43 -13.46 8.79 -12.61
CA GLN A 43 -14.22 9.78 -11.84
C GLN A 43 -13.75 11.20 -12.13
N VAL A 44 -14.63 12.07 -12.61
CA VAL A 44 -14.36 13.52 -12.63
C VAL A 44 -14.60 14.07 -11.23
N VAL A 45 -13.54 14.51 -10.55
CA VAL A 45 -13.61 14.96 -9.15
C VAL A 45 -13.57 16.48 -9.00
N ALA A 46 -13.05 17.18 -10.01
CA ALA A 46 -13.16 18.64 -10.14
C ALA A 46 -13.15 19.01 -11.63
N GLN A 47 -13.83 20.08 -12.01
CA GLN A 47 -13.79 20.59 -13.38
C GLN A 47 -13.99 22.11 -13.43
N ALA A 48 -13.43 22.75 -14.46
CA ALA A 48 -13.65 24.17 -14.72
C ALA A 48 -13.51 24.49 -16.22
N THR A 49 -14.18 25.53 -16.67
CA THR A 49 -13.89 26.16 -17.96
C THR A 49 -12.78 27.18 -17.78
N ILE A 50 -11.66 26.97 -18.45
CA ILE A 50 -10.47 27.83 -18.34
C ILE A 50 -10.42 28.76 -19.54
N GLN A 51 -10.35 30.06 -19.28
CA GLN A 51 -10.14 31.08 -20.31
C GLN A 51 -8.63 31.29 -20.53
N PRO A 52 -8.17 31.52 -21.78
CA PRO A 52 -6.75 31.68 -22.08
C PRO A 52 -6.03 32.71 -21.21
N GLU A 53 -6.66 33.83 -20.91
CA GLU A 53 -6.07 34.98 -20.22
C GLU A 53 -6.13 34.89 -18.67
N ALA A 54 -6.83 33.89 -18.12
CA ALA A 54 -7.12 33.82 -16.69
C ALA A 54 -6.42 32.61 -16.04
N PRO A 55 -5.70 32.80 -14.92
CA PRO A 55 -5.26 31.67 -14.13
C PRO A 55 -6.46 30.99 -13.47
N ALA A 56 -6.31 29.71 -13.17
CA ALA A 56 -7.34 28.93 -12.48
C ALA A 56 -6.73 28.01 -11.44
N THR A 57 -7.56 27.55 -10.52
CA THR A 57 -7.17 26.53 -9.53
C THR A 57 -8.32 25.54 -9.38
N LEU A 58 -7.99 24.26 -9.44
CA LEU A 58 -8.91 23.17 -9.10
C LEU A 58 -8.36 22.50 -7.83
N SER A 59 -9.24 22.09 -6.94
CA SER A 59 -8.86 21.36 -5.73
C SER A 59 -9.79 20.18 -5.52
N TYR A 60 -9.23 19.08 -5.03
CA TYR A 60 -9.97 17.89 -4.60
C TYR A 60 -9.24 17.24 -3.42
N GLY A 61 -9.90 17.17 -2.27
CA GLY A 61 -9.23 16.76 -1.03
C GLY A 61 -8.02 17.67 -0.74
N THR A 62 -6.84 17.06 -0.58
CA THR A 62 -5.56 17.77 -0.40
C THR A 62 -4.75 17.93 -1.68
N LEU A 63 -5.28 17.49 -2.83
CA LEU A 63 -4.70 17.73 -4.15
C LEU A 63 -5.17 19.09 -4.69
N THR A 64 -4.22 19.92 -5.10
CA THR A 64 -4.46 21.22 -5.73
C THR A 64 -3.75 21.28 -7.07
N VAL A 65 -4.45 21.77 -8.09
CA VAL A 65 -3.96 21.98 -9.45
C VAL A 65 -4.03 23.47 -9.75
N ARG A 66 -2.88 24.11 -9.99
CA ARG A 66 -2.77 25.52 -10.36
C ARG A 66 -2.46 25.63 -11.84
N ILE A 67 -3.33 26.30 -12.57
CA ILE A 67 -3.26 26.51 -14.00
C ILE A 67 -2.89 27.98 -14.24
N PRO A 68 -1.67 28.29 -14.70
CA PRO A 68 -1.30 29.67 -15.03
C PRO A 68 -2.16 30.26 -16.16
N ALA A 69 -2.22 31.59 -16.25
CA ALA A 69 -2.70 32.24 -17.46
C ALA A 69 -1.85 31.82 -18.68
N HIS A 70 -2.47 31.83 -19.85
CA HIS A 70 -1.91 31.44 -21.14
C HIS A 70 -1.43 29.98 -21.23
N THR A 71 -1.89 29.11 -20.32
CA THR A 71 -1.65 27.65 -20.41
C THR A 71 -2.25 27.08 -21.71
N PHE A 72 -3.37 27.64 -22.17
CA PHE A 72 -4.11 27.23 -23.36
C PHE A 72 -4.32 28.42 -24.30
N THR A 73 -4.39 28.14 -25.60
CA THR A 73 -4.61 29.17 -26.64
C THR A 73 -6.09 29.51 -26.81
N ASP A 74 -6.95 28.50 -26.81
CA ASP A 74 -8.41 28.62 -26.87
C ASP A 74 -9.02 28.24 -25.50
N PRO A 75 -10.28 28.62 -25.20
CA PRO A 75 -10.96 28.18 -23.99
C PRO A 75 -11.06 26.65 -23.93
N VAL A 76 -10.79 26.07 -22.75
CA VAL A 76 -10.85 24.61 -22.55
C VAL A 76 -11.78 24.24 -21.41
N LYS A 77 -12.40 23.06 -21.50
CA LYS A 77 -12.93 22.34 -20.33
C LYS A 77 -11.78 21.53 -19.72
N PHE A 78 -11.39 21.85 -18.50
CA PHE A 78 -10.37 21.12 -17.76
C PHE A 78 -11.03 20.27 -16.69
N GLU A 79 -10.83 18.95 -16.76
CA GLU A 79 -11.34 17.97 -15.81
C GLU A 79 -10.17 17.30 -15.08
N LEU A 80 -10.21 17.34 -13.75
CA LEU A 80 -9.38 16.53 -12.88
C LEU A 80 -10.07 15.19 -12.66
N LEU A 81 -9.39 14.12 -13.07
CA LEU A 81 -9.85 12.75 -12.94
C LEU A 81 -9.18 12.06 -11.75
N GLU A 82 -9.90 11.19 -11.06
CA GLU A 82 -9.39 10.32 -10.00
C GLU A 82 -9.57 8.84 -10.39
N GLY A 83 -8.56 8.04 -10.05
CA GLY A 83 -8.63 6.59 -10.05
C GLY A 83 -8.58 6.02 -8.63
N PRO A 84 -9.31 4.93 -8.32
CA PRO A 84 -9.27 4.33 -6.99
C PRO A 84 -7.88 3.75 -6.71
N THR A 85 -7.24 4.15 -5.61
CA THR A 85 -5.88 3.70 -5.25
C THR A 85 -5.75 2.18 -5.15
N SER A 86 -6.84 1.48 -4.78
CA SER A 86 -6.90 0.01 -4.77
C SER A 86 -6.63 -0.62 -6.14
N ALA A 87 -6.97 0.05 -7.24
CA ALA A 87 -6.68 -0.43 -8.60
C ALA A 87 -5.19 -0.30 -8.98
N PHE A 88 -4.42 0.47 -8.21
CA PHE A 88 -3.01 0.75 -8.48
C PHE A 88 -2.05 0.09 -7.49
N VAL A 89 -2.57 -0.57 -6.44
CA VAL A 89 -1.78 -1.23 -5.39
C VAL A 89 -1.02 -2.44 -5.94
N ASP A 90 -1.67 -3.30 -6.72
CA ASP A 90 -1.08 -4.58 -7.15
C ASP A 90 0.12 -4.40 -8.09
N ASN A 91 0.17 -3.27 -8.81
CA ASN A 91 1.25 -2.92 -9.72
C ASN A 91 2.19 -1.85 -9.16
N ALA A 92 1.98 -1.42 -7.90
CA ALA A 92 2.82 -0.40 -7.29
C ALA A 92 4.27 -0.91 -7.15
N PRO A 93 5.27 -0.04 -7.35
CA PRO A 93 6.66 -0.38 -7.09
C PRO A 93 6.86 -0.89 -5.66
N ALA A 94 7.63 -1.96 -5.52
CA ALA A 94 7.82 -2.66 -4.25
C ALA A 94 8.25 -1.70 -3.13
N GLY A 95 7.61 -1.84 -1.96
CA GLY A 95 7.90 -1.01 -0.79
C GLY A 95 7.22 0.35 -0.78
N THR A 96 6.30 0.62 -1.72
CA THR A 96 5.50 1.85 -1.72
C THR A 96 4.01 1.57 -1.63
N THR A 97 3.24 2.59 -1.22
CA THR A 97 1.77 2.56 -1.19
C THR A 97 1.23 3.77 -1.96
N PRO A 98 0.34 3.57 -2.95
CA PRO A 98 -0.34 4.67 -3.63
C PRO A 98 -1.17 5.49 -2.65
N LEU A 99 -0.98 6.81 -2.64
CA LEU A 99 -1.73 7.75 -1.81
C LEU A 99 -2.84 8.45 -2.58
N VAL A 100 -2.58 8.79 -3.85
CA VAL A 100 -3.56 9.37 -4.77
C VAL A 100 -3.19 8.99 -6.21
N ALA A 101 -4.19 8.71 -7.02
CA ALA A 101 -4.06 8.45 -8.45
C ALA A 101 -4.95 9.44 -9.22
N PHE A 102 -4.37 10.23 -10.10
CA PHE A 102 -5.10 11.27 -10.83
C PHE A 102 -4.67 11.39 -12.29
N ALA A 103 -5.51 11.97 -13.13
CA ALA A 103 -5.21 12.31 -14.51
C ALA A 103 -5.93 13.61 -14.91
N PHE A 104 -5.59 14.16 -16.07
CA PHE A 104 -6.31 15.29 -16.64
C PHE A 104 -7.02 14.89 -17.93
N LYS A 105 -8.24 15.40 -18.09
CA LYS A 105 -8.92 15.42 -19.39
C LYS A 105 -9.18 16.88 -19.74
N VAL A 106 -8.57 17.33 -20.84
CA VAL A 106 -8.66 18.71 -21.28
C VAL A 106 -9.27 18.72 -22.67
N VAL A 107 -10.43 19.35 -22.82
CA VAL A 107 -11.16 19.44 -24.08
C VAL A 107 -11.13 20.88 -24.56
N ASP A 108 -10.60 21.11 -25.76
CA ASP A 108 -10.69 22.38 -26.44
C ASP A 108 -12.16 22.66 -26.80
N LEU A 109 -12.73 23.76 -26.30
CA LEU A 109 -14.16 24.04 -26.47
C LEU A 109 -14.54 24.53 -27.87
N LYS A 110 -13.56 24.90 -28.69
CA LYS A 110 -13.76 25.38 -30.05
C LYS A 110 -13.75 24.23 -31.05
N THR A 111 -12.86 23.26 -30.86
CA THR A 111 -12.65 22.13 -31.78
C THR A 111 -13.24 20.83 -31.27
N GLY A 112 -13.51 20.72 -29.96
CA GLY A 112 -13.92 19.48 -29.30
C GLY A 112 -12.79 18.47 -29.12
N ALA A 113 -11.55 18.80 -29.52
CA ALA A 113 -10.42 17.89 -29.45
C ALA A 113 -9.82 17.81 -28.04
N LEU A 114 -9.19 16.67 -27.71
CA LEU A 114 -8.41 16.53 -26.49
C LEU A 114 -7.07 17.28 -26.61
N VAL A 115 -6.71 18.02 -25.56
CA VAL A 115 -5.48 18.80 -25.48
C VAL A 115 -4.48 18.06 -24.58
N GLY A 116 -3.41 17.56 -25.18
CA GLY A 116 -2.37 16.81 -24.47
C GLY A 116 -1.13 17.62 -24.11
N LYS A 117 -0.92 18.80 -24.70
CA LYS A 117 0.27 19.65 -24.47
C LYS A 117 -0.15 21.03 -23.99
N PHE A 118 0.58 21.57 -23.02
CA PHE A 118 0.29 22.87 -22.43
C PHE A 118 1.36 23.89 -22.83
N ASN A 119 0.95 25.15 -23.05
CA ASN A 119 1.87 26.25 -23.36
C ASN A 119 2.67 26.69 -22.12
N GLN A 120 2.09 26.49 -20.94
CA GLN A 120 2.72 26.69 -19.63
C GLN A 120 2.49 25.45 -18.78
N ALA A 121 3.43 25.11 -17.89
CA ALA A 121 3.25 23.97 -17.02
C ALA A 121 2.15 24.26 -15.98
N VAL A 122 1.25 23.31 -15.82
CA VAL A 122 0.29 23.27 -14.71
C VAL A 122 1.03 22.75 -13.48
N SER A 123 0.87 23.37 -12.31
CA SER A 123 1.50 22.88 -11.08
C SER A 123 0.50 22.05 -10.29
N ILE A 124 0.91 20.88 -9.83
CA ILE A 124 0.19 20.14 -8.79
C ILE A 124 0.85 20.32 -7.44
N SER A 125 0.06 20.21 -6.38
CA SER A 125 0.50 20.11 -4.99
C SER A 125 -0.41 19.12 -4.26
N TYR A 126 0.17 18.18 -3.52
CA TYR A 126 -0.54 17.19 -2.73
C TYR A 126 0.05 17.12 -1.33
N THR A 127 -0.79 17.31 -0.32
CA THR A 127 -0.37 17.26 1.09
C THR A 127 -0.94 16.02 1.77
N ASN A 128 -0.09 15.20 2.39
CA ASN A 128 -0.49 14.02 3.15
C ASN A 128 0.62 13.67 4.18
N PRO A 129 0.28 13.35 5.45
CA PRO A 129 1.27 13.00 6.48
C PRO A 129 2.21 11.84 6.14
N ALA A 130 1.85 10.98 5.18
CA ALA A 130 2.72 9.91 4.70
C ALA A 130 3.81 10.40 3.72
N ILE A 131 3.67 11.61 3.16
CA ILE A 131 4.68 12.21 2.28
C ILE A 131 5.93 12.54 3.09
N ASN A 132 7.07 12.05 2.62
CA ASN A 132 8.39 12.34 3.17
C ASN A 132 9.42 12.32 2.03
N ALA A 133 10.70 12.45 2.34
CA ALA A 133 11.77 12.50 1.35
C ALA A 133 11.85 11.28 0.39
N HIS A 134 11.19 10.18 0.72
CA HIS A 134 11.12 8.96 -0.09
C HIS A 134 9.79 8.78 -0.83
N ALA A 135 8.88 9.77 -0.77
CA ALA A 135 7.69 9.76 -1.61
C ALA A 135 8.08 9.87 -3.10
N GLN A 136 7.29 9.23 -3.95
CA GLN A 136 7.58 9.10 -5.38
C GLN A 136 6.38 9.57 -6.20
N TYR A 137 6.70 10.15 -7.36
CA TYR A 137 5.76 10.63 -8.36
C TYR A 137 5.93 9.79 -9.62
N TRP A 138 4.90 9.02 -9.95
CA TRP A 138 4.94 8.02 -11.02
C TRP A 138 4.05 8.44 -12.19
N ASP A 139 4.52 8.19 -13.40
CA ASP A 139 3.68 8.22 -14.59
C ASP A 139 2.94 6.89 -14.72
N ILE A 140 1.67 6.96 -15.08
CA ILE A 140 0.83 5.82 -15.43
C ILE A 140 0.59 5.86 -16.93
N THR A 141 1.19 4.90 -17.64
CA THR A 141 1.02 4.79 -19.09
C THR A 141 -0.43 4.45 -19.45
N PRO A 142 -0.85 4.63 -20.72
CA PRO A 142 -2.18 4.20 -21.16
C PRO A 142 -2.49 2.70 -20.96
N THR A 143 -1.47 1.86 -20.73
CA THR A 143 -1.65 0.44 -20.38
C THR A 143 -1.82 0.19 -18.89
N GLY A 144 -1.82 1.24 -18.06
CA GLY A 144 -1.89 1.16 -16.60
C GLY A 144 -0.55 0.82 -15.92
N ALA A 145 0.57 0.86 -16.65
CA ALA A 145 1.88 0.51 -16.09
C ALA A 145 2.54 1.72 -15.43
N TYR A 146 3.23 1.48 -14.31
CA TYR A 146 4.08 2.48 -13.67
C TYR A 146 5.35 2.73 -14.49
N ALA A 147 5.66 3.99 -14.70
CA ALA A 147 6.93 4.46 -15.25
C ALA A 147 7.49 5.58 -14.36
N ALA A 148 8.81 5.59 -14.17
CA ALA A 148 9.46 6.65 -13.41
C ALA A 148 9.26 7.99 -14.15
N ASN A 149 8.75 9.01 -13.44
CA ASN A 149 8.65 10.33 -14.03
C ASN A 149 10.07 10.93 -14.19
N PRO A 150 10.42 11.46 -15.37
CA PRO A 150 11.77 11.99 -15.62
C PRO A 150 12.07 13.29 -14.86
N VAL A 151 11.03 13.98 -14.38
CA VAL A 151 11.15 15.21 -13.59
C VAL A 151 10.86 14.87 -12.13
N MET A 152 11.86 15.05 -11.27
CA MET A 152 11.71 14.79 -9.84
C MET A 152 10.71 15.77 -9.22
N PRO A 153 9.81 15.30 -8.33
CA PRO A 153 8.95 16.19 -7.56
C PRO A 153 9.75 16.99 -6.54
N THR A 154 9.23 18.16 -6.16
CA THR A 154 9.71 18.91 -4.99
C THR A 154 8.94 18.46 -3.76
N ILE A 155 9.63 18.15 -2.68
CA ILE A 155 9.02 17.72 -1.42
C ILE A 155 9.42 18.70 -0.32
N GLN A 156 8.43 19.25 0.39
CA GLN A 156 8.63 20.15 1.52
C GLN A 156 7.66 19.77 2.65
N GLY A 157 8.21 19.22 3.74
CA GLY A 157 7.40 18.62 4.81
C GLY A 157 6.50 17.52 4.22
N ASP A 158 5.22 17.60 4.53
CA ASP A 158 4.20 16.63 4.11
C ASP A 158 3.60 16.96 2.73
N THR A 159 4.23 17.84 1.95
CA THR A 159 3.72 18.30 0.65
C THR A 159 4.65 17.93 -0.49
N LEU A 160 4.08 17.27 -1.49
CA LEU A 160 4.72 17.01 -2.78
C LEU A 160 4.17 17.99 -3.83
N SER A 161 5.03 18.59 -4.63
CA SER A 161 4.66 19.46 -5.75
C SER A 161 5.41 19.07 -7.03
N HIS A 162 4.73 19.20 -8.18
CA HIS A 162 5.29 18.81 -9.48
C HIS A 162 4.73 19.65 -10.63
N PRO A 163 5.55 20.06 -11.62
CA PRO A 163 5.09 20.73 -12.83
C PRO A 163 4.72 19.73 -13.93
N ILE A 164 3.51 19.86 -14.47
CA ILE A 164 2.96 19.04 -15.55
C ILE A 164 2.88 19.87 -16.82
N ALA A 165 3.69 19.53 -17.83
CA ALA A 165 3.70 20.21 -19.13
C ALA A 165 2.74 19.59 -20.16
N ALA A 166 2.22 18.39 -19.89
CA ALA A 166 1.42 17.62 -20.83
C ALA A 166 0.53 16.58 -20.12
N ALA A 167 -0.67 16.37 -20.64
CA ALA A 167 -1.63 15.33 -20.20
C ALA A 167 -1.60 14.13 -21.15
N LEU A 168 -0.46 13.44 -21.19
CA LEU A 168 -0.25 12.24 -22.02
C LEU A 168 -0.23 10.94 -21.20
N VAL A 169 -0.21 11.05 -19.87
CA VAL A 169 -0.16 9.97 -18.89
C VAL A 169 -1.09 10.30 -17.73
N GLY A 170 -1.49 9.30 -16.96
CA GLY A 170 -2.00 9.51 -15.59
C GLY A 170 -0.82 9.60 -14.62
N TRP A 171 -1.11 9.87 -13.35
CA TRP A 171 -0.11 9.97 -12.30
C TRP A 171 -0.54 9.28 -11.02
N VAL A 172 0.43 8.70 -10.33
CA VAL A 172 0.28 8.21 -8.97
C VAL A 172 1.32 8.85 -8.07
N ILE A 173 0.88 9.41 -6.96
CA ILE A 173 1.76 9.79 -5.86
C ILE A 173 1.75 8.63 -4.87
N SER A 174 2.94 8.16 -4.53
CA SER A 174 3.13 7.09 -3.55
C SER A 174 4.08 7.53 -2.45
N ALA A 175 3.95 6.92 -1.29
CA ALA A 175 4.90 7.04 -0.18
C ALA A 175 5.48 5.67 0.14
N PRO A 176 6.60 5.60 0.90
CA PRO A 176 7.02 4.34 1.49
C PRO A 176 5.85 3.66 2.18
N ALA A 177 5.67 2.37 1.91
CA ALA A 177 4.73 1.58 2.67
C ALA A 177 5.13 1.68 4.16
N PRO A 178 4.15 1.76 5.08
CA PRO A 178 4.45 1.64 6.50
C PRO A 178 5.31 0.40 6.71
N ALA A 179 6.37 0.52 7.52
CA ALA A 179 7.15 -0.64 7.89
C ALA A 179 6.21 -1.70 8.48
N ALA A 180 6.37 -2.95 8.04
CA ALA A 180 5.67 -4.07 8.63
C ALA A 180 5.82 -4.02 10.17
N PRO A 181 4.74 -4.14 10.94
CA PRO A 181 4.80 -4.02 12.39
C PRO A 181 5.65 -5.13 13.00
N ASP A 182 6.43 -4.79 14.01
CA ASP A 182 7.13 -5.78 14.84
C ASP A 182 6.28 -6.09 16.07
N PHE A 183 5.41 -7.09 15.95
CA PHE A 183 4.48 -7.48 17.03
C PHE A 183 5.15 -7.92 18.33
N THR A 184 6.48 -8.11 18.34
CA THR A 184 7.22 -8.28 19.61
C THR A 184 7.12 -7.06 20.53
N GLN A 185 6.81 -5.88 19.98
CA GLN A 185 6.57 -4.65 20.72
C GLN A 185 5.07 -4.42 21.01
N ASP A 186 4.18 -5.15 20.34
CA ASP A 186 2.74 -4.89 20.31
C ASP A 186 1.92 -6.05 20.89
N GLY A 187 2.33 -6.53 22.07
CA GLY A 187 1.59 -7.53 22.84
C GLY A 187 1.94 -8.99 22.57
N PHE A 188 2.81 -9.30 21.60
CA PHE A 188 3.27 -10.66 21.28
C PHE A 188 4.80 -10.82 21.44
N PRO A 189 5.36 -10.61 22.65
CA PRO A 189 6.81 -10.53 22.83
C PRO A 189 7.56 -11.87 22.67
N GLN A 190 6.87 -13.01 22.72
CA GLN A 190 7.53 -14.32 22.77
C GLN A 190 7.57 -14.98 21.40
N VAL A 191 8.76 -15.34 20.92
CA VAL A 191 8.91 -16.24 19.76
C VAL A 191 8.73 -17.68 20.26
N VAL A 192 7.62 -18.31 19.89
CA VAL A 192 7.28 -19.68 20.30
C VAL A 192 7.62 -20.73 19.24
N GLY A 193 7.88 -20.29 18.01
CA GLY A 193 8.35 -21.13 16.92
C GLY A 193 9.10 -20.32 15.89
N SER A 194 10.09 -20.92 15.24
CA SER A 194 10.81 -20.27 14.14
C SER A 194 11.25 -21.29 13.10
N VAL A 195 11.21 -20.90 11.83
CA VAL A 195 11.70 -21.70 10.71
C VAL A 195 12.40 -20.81 9.70
N SER A 196 13.54 -21.28 9.17
CA SER A 196 14.14 -20.72 7.97
C SER A 196 13.44 -21.31 6.75
N PHE A 197 12.70 -20.47 6.04
CA PHE A 197 11.96 -20.86 4.84
C PHE A 197 12.80 -20.63 3.58
N MET A 198 12.74 -21.59 2.67
CA MET A 198 13.35 -21.52 1.34
C MET A 198 12.26 -21.56 0.26
N PRO A 199 12.27 -20.63 -0.72
CA PRO A 199 11.33 -20.67 -1.83
C PRO A 199 11.27 -22.03 -2.53
N GLY A 200 10.07 -22.43 -2.92
CA GLY A 200 9.77 -23.72 -3.54
C GLY A 200 9.55 -24.87 -2.55
N HIS A 201 9.85 -24.71 -1.26
CA HIS A 201 9.77 -25.79 -0.28
C HIS A 201 8.73 -25.45 0.80
N PRO A 202 7.62 -26.21 0.92
CA PRO A 202 6.67 -25.98 1.99
C PRO A 202 7.33 -26.21 3.34
N ALA A 203 6.91 -25.45 4.35
CA ALA A 203 7.42 -25.55 5.71
C ALA A 203 6.27 -25.53 6.72
N THR A 204 6.59 -25.91 7.95
CA THR A 204 5.68 -25.80 9.09
C THR A 204 6.41 -25.15 10.24
N VAL A 205 5.72 -24.26 10.96
CA VAL A 205 6.15 -23.73 12.25
C VAL A 205 5.05 -23.96 13.26
N SER A 206 5.40 -24.40 14.46
CA SER A 206 4.44 -24.72 15.52
C SER A 206 4.88 -24.09 16.84
N GLY A 207 3.89 -23.77 17.67
CA GLY A 207 4.01 -23.32 19.05
C GLY A 207 2.92 -23.98 19.90
N PRO A 208 2.75 -23.57 21.17
CA PRO A 208 1.72 -24.09 22.06
C PRO A 208 0.29 -23.97 21.49
N GLY A 209 -0.25 -25.08 20.99
CA GLY A 209 -1.61 -25.12 20.46
C GLY A 209 -1.81 -24.38 19.13
N VAL A 210 -0.73 -23.93 18.47
CA VAL A 210 -0.78 -23.28 17.15
C VAL A 210 0.17 -23.99 16.19
N THR A 211 -0.29 -24.29 14.98
CA THR A 211 0.51 -24.82 13.88
C THR A 211 0.22 -24.04 12.61
N VAL A 212 1.27 -23.62 11.92
CA VAL A 212 1.19 -22.84 10.68
C VAL A 212 1.84 -23.61 9.54
N SER A 213 1.05 -23.92 8.53
CA SER A 213 1.54 -24.49 7.27
C SER A 213 1.86 -23.37 6.28
N ILE A 214 3.10 -23.32 5.83
CA ILE A 214 3.62 -22.32 4.90
C ILE A 214 3.81 -23.00 3.54
N PRO A 215 3.03 -22.64 2.50
CA PRO A 215 3.18 -23.25 1.18
C PRO A 215 4.52 -22.85 0.53
N GLY A 216 5.06 -23.71 -0.33
CA GLY A 216 6.38 -23.50 -0.95
C GLY A 216 6.46 -22.24 -1.84
N ASN A 217 5.33 -21.71 -2.29
CA ASN A 217 5.23 -20.46 -3.04
C ASN A 217 4.80 -19.25 -2.18
N ALA A 218 4.83 -19.34 -0.85
CA ALA A 218 4.49 -18.20 0.03
C ALA A 218 5.45 -17.01 -0.12
N PHE A 219 6.72 -17.27 -0.46
CA PHE A 219 7.76 -16.26 -0.62
C PHE A 219 8.64 -16.56 -1.85
N THR A 220 9.15 -15.51 -2.48
CA THR A 220 10.08 -15.57 -3.63
C THR A 220 11.54 -15.43 -3.21
N VAL A 221 11.81 -15.08 -1.96
CA VAL A 221 13.14 -14.98 -1.34
C VAL A 221 13.18 -15.79 -0.04
N PRO A 222 14.35 -16.24 0.41
CA PRO A 222 14.50 -16.84 1.73
C PRO A 222 14.03 -15.91 2.84
N VAL A 223 13.34 -16.45 3.84
CA VAL A 223 12.86 -15.69 5.00
C VAL A 223 13.07 -16.47 6.29
N THR A 224 13.19 -15.76 7.40
CA THR A 224 12.99 -16.33 8.74
C THR A 224 11.55 -16.05 9.14
N PHE A 225 10.74 -17.09 9.28
CA PHE A 225 9.36 -16.99 9.72
C PHE A 225 9.30 -17.32 11.21
N GLN A 226 8.77 -16.40 12.02
CA GLN A 226 8.61 -16.55 13.46
C GLN A 226 7.14 -16.51 13.83
N LEU A 227 6.72 -17.49 14.62
CA LEU A 227 5.43 -17.53 15.29
C LEU A 227 5.59 -16.87 16.66
N LEU A 228 4.75 -15.88 16.93
CA LEU A 228 4.77 -15.09 18.15
C LEU A 228 3.53 -15.37 19.00
N GLU A 229 3.68 -15.28 20.32
CA GLU A 229 2.58 -15.31 21.29
C GLU A 229 2.80 -14.24 22.38
N GLY A 230 1.71 -13.88 23.04
CA GLY A 230 1.67 -12.95 24.15
C GLY A 230 0.97 -13.53 25.39
N PRO A 231 1.05 -12.84 26.53
CA PRO A 231 0.24 -13.20 27.68
C PRO A 231 -1.23 -12.85 27.41
N LEU A 232 -2.13 -13.84 27.43
CA LEU A 232 -3.59 -13.64 27.25
C LEU A 232 -4.21 -12.57 28.18
N SER A 233 -3.59 -12.32 29.33
CA SER A 233 -4.01 -11.24 30.24
C SER A 233 -3.92 -9.86 29.61
N HIS A 234 -2.97 -9.64 28.69
CA HIS A 234 -2.81 -8.40 27.94
C HIS A 234 -4.03 -8.07 27.08
N PHE A 235 -4.67 -9.11 26.54
CA PHE A 235 -5.81 -9.03 25.63
C PHE A 235 -7.16 -8.99 26.37
N THR A 236 -7.16 -9.31 27.67
CA THR A 236 -8.41 -9.46 28.44
C THR A 236 -9.18 -8.15 28.62
N ALA A 237 -8.47 -7.02 28.81
CA ALA A 237 -9.12 -5.73 29.07
C ALA A 237 -9.88 -5.17 27.86
N GLN A 238 -9.51 -5.58 26.65
CA GLN A 238 -10.10 -5.11 25.39
C GLN A 238 -11.02 -6.15 24.73
N ALA A 239 -11.10 -7.35 25.31
CA ALA A 239 -11.97 -8.40 24.81
C ALA A 239 -13.45 -7.96 24.84
N PRO A 240 -14.23 -8.24 23.78
CA PRO A 240 -15.65 -7.90 23.75
C PRO A 240 -16.45 -8.50 24.91
N ALA A 241 -17.48 -7.79 25.37
CA ALA A 241 -18.30 -8.24 26.49
C ALA A 241 -18.87 -9.66 26.28
N GLY A 242 -18.77 -10.51 27.31
CA GLY A 242 -19.21 -11.90 27.27
C GLY A 242 -18.27 -12.87 26.56
N GLN A 243 -17.09 -12.40 26.13
CA GLN A 243 -16.03 -13.21 25.52
C GLN A 243 -14.76 -13.14 26.37
N ALA A 244 -13.98 -14.23 26.37
CA ALA A 244 -12.64 -14.26 26.98
C ALA A 244 -11.60 -14.74 25.96
N PRO A 245 -10.40 -14.14 25.90
CA PRO A 245 -9.29 -14.66 25.10
C PRO A 245 -8.94 -16.08 25.53
N VAL A 246 -8.75 -16.97 24.57
CA VAL A 246 -8.38 -18.37 24.82
C VAL A 246 -7.09 -18.78 24.12
N ALA A 247 -6.74 -18.09 23.03
CA ALA A 247 -5.48 -18.25 22.32
C ALA A 247 -5.18 -16.96 21.55
N ASP A 248 -3.91 -16.71 21.29
CA ASP A 248 -3.42 -15.57 20.55
C ASP A 248 -2.19 -15.98 19.74
N PHE A 249 -1.92 -15.29 18.65
CA PHE A 249 -0.67 -15.44 17.91
C PHE A 249 -0.44 -14.26 16.98
N ALA A 250 0.81 -14.04 16.57
CA ALA A 250 1.18 -13.13 15.49
C ALA A 250 2.35 -13.71 14.68
N PHE A 251 2.70 -13.08 13.56
CA PHE A 251 3.87 -13.47 12.77
C PHE A 251 4.89 -12.35 12.70
N LYS A 252 6.16 -12.74 12.74
CA LYS A 252 7.29 -11.89 12.37
C LYS A 252 8.06 -12.58 11.26
N VAL A 253 8.04 -12.00 10.07
CA VAL A 253 8.74 -12.55 8.91
C VAL A 253 9.86 -11.61 8.53
N VAL A 254 11.09 -12.10 8.55
CA VAL A 254 12.30 -11.31 8.34
C VAL A 254 13.01 -11.80 7.10
N ASN A 255 13.39 -10.89 6.20
CA ASN A 255 14.40 -11.18 5.18
C ASN A 255 15.78 -11.20 5.85
N PRO A 256 16.47 -12.35 5.96
CA PRO A 256 17.74 -12.43 6.67
C PRO A 256 18.88 -11.68 5.96
N ALA A 257 18.75 -11.40 4.66
CA ALA A 257 19.76 -10.67 3.90
C ALA A 257 19.72 -9.16 4.15
N THR A 258 18.52 -8.60 4.38
CA THR A 258 18.32 -7.14 4.53
C THR A 258 17.91 -6.72 5.93
N GLY A 259 17.47 -7.66 6.77
CA GLY A 259 16.83 -7.38 8.05
C GLY A 259 15.41 -6.80 7.93
N ALA A 260 14.88 -6.63 6.71
CA ALA A 260 13.56 -6.05 6.49
C ALA A 260 12.45 -7.01 6.94
N LEU A 261 11.42 -6.47 7.57
CA LEU A 261 10.19 -7.18 7.86
C LEU A 261 9.34 -7.31 6.60
N ILE A 262 8.73 -8.49 6.42
CA ILE A 262 7.84 -8.82 5.32
C ILE A 262 6.44 -9.01 5.91
N ASP A 263 5.45 -8.32 5.35
CA ASP A 263 4.06 -8.36 5.83
C ASP A 263 3.07 -8.97 4.84
N THR A 264 3.53 -9.38 3.66
CA THR A 264 2.68 -9.85 2.56
C THR A 264 3.21 -11.17 2.04
N PHE A 265 2.31 -12.13 1.79
CA PHE A 265 2.65 -13.47 1.32
C PHE A 265 2.13 -13.66 -0.12
N ASN A 266 2.95 -14.26 -0.98
CA ASN A 266 2.56 -14.58 -2.37
C ASN A 266 1.50 -15.68 -2.44
N ALA A 267 1.39 -16.49 -1.38
CA ALA A 267 0.34 -17.47 -1.18
C ALA A 267 -0.05 -17.51 0.30
N PRO A 268 -1.34 -17.62 0.65
CA PRO A 268 -1.76 -17.62 2.05
C PRO A 268 -1.14 -18.77 2.85
N VAL A 269 -0.64 -18.48 4.04
CA VAL A 269 -0.28 -19.50 5.03
C VAL A 269 -1.53 -19.99 5.74
N LYS A 270 -1.55 -21.22 6.24
CA LYS A 270 -2.70 -21.76 6.99
C LYS A 270 -2.34 -21.91 8.45
N ALA A 271 -2.98 -21.14 9.33
CA ALA A 271 -2.91 -21.33 10.77
C ALA A 271 -4.01 -22.31 11.23
N THR A 272 -3.65 -23.20 12.14
CA THR A 272 -4.54 -24.11 12.86
C THR A 272 -4.26 -23.96 14.35
N ILE A 273 -5.29 -23.67 15.13
CA ILE A 273 -5.23 -23.43 16.56
C ILE A 273 -6.10 -24.48 17.24
N THR A 274 -5.54 -25.19 18.21
CA THR A 274 -6.24 -26.21 19.01
C THR A 274 -6.25 -25.79 20.47
N ASN A 275 -7.44 -25.62 21.04
CA ASN A 275 -7.63 -25.28 22.43
C ASN A 275 -8.98 -25.80 22.92
N PRO A 276 -9.06 -26.53 24.06
CA PRO A 276 -10.31 -27.12 24.55
C PRO A 276 -11.46 -26.12 24.81
N ARG A 277 -11.16 -24.82 24.90
CA ARG A 277 -12.17 -23.77 25.07
C ARG A 277 -12.72 -23.24 23.74
N ILE A 278 -12.12 -23.60 22.60
CA ILE A 278 -12.66 -23.28 21.28
C ILE A 278 -13.93 -24.09 21.06
N ASN A 279 -14.96 -23.44 20.55
CA ASN A 279 -16.25 -24.03 20.22
C ASN A 279 -16.98 -23.20 19.16
N ALA A 280 -18.19 -23.60 18.79
CA ALA A 280 -18.98 -22.92 17.76
C ALA A 280 -19.29 -21.43 18.07
N GLY A 281 -19.20 -21.01 19.34
CA GLY A 281 -19.37 -19.62 19.74
C GLY A 281 -18.09 -18.80 19.76
N SER A 282 -16.94 -19.40 19.46
CA SER A 282 -15.65 -18.70 19.41
C SER A 282 -15.57 -17.72 18.25
N ARG A 283 -14.77 -16.67 18.43
CA ARG A 283 -14.59 -15.59 17.47
C ARG A 283 -13.11 -15.35 17.21
N TYR A 284 -12.81 -14.92 16.00
CA TYR A 284 -11.47 -14.68 15.49
C TYR A 284 -11.31 -13.19 15.18
N TYR A 285 -10.41 -12.55 15.91
CA TYR A 285 -10.19 -11.10 15.84
C TYR A 285 -8.82 -10.79 15.28
N ASP A 286 -8.76 -9.77 14.43
CA ASP A 286 -7.55 -9.07 14.08
C ASP A 286 -7.22 -8.04 15.18
N ILE A 287 -5.95 -7.96 15.53
CA ILE A 287 -5.40 -7.04 16.53
C ILE A 287 -4.44 -6.09 15.84
N SER A 288 -4.75 -4.79 15.87
CA SER A 288 -3.84 -3.75 15.39
C SER A 288 -2.61 -3.63 16.30
N PRO A 289 -1.51 -2.98 15.85
CA PRO A 289 -0.38 -2.64 16.72
C PRO A 289 -0.78 -1.85 17.99
N SER A 290 -1.87 -1.07 17.94
CA SER A 290 -2.41 -0.37 19.11
C SER A 290 -3.20 -1.27 20.08
N GLY A 291 -3.32 -2.57 19.78
CA GLY A 291 -4.05 -3.57 20.56
C GLY A 291 -5.56 -3.65 20.23
N ALA A 292 -6.07 -2.82 19.32
CA ALA A 292 -7.50 -2.71 19.08
C ALA A 292 -8.06 -3.96 18.35
N TYR A 293 -9.22 -4.41 18.81
CA TYR A 293 -9.95 -5.55 18.25
C TYR A 293 -10.78 -5.15 17.03
N SER A 294 -10.59 -5.87 15.93
CA SER A 294 -11.53 -5.88 14.79
C SER A 294 -11.94 -7.32 14.51
N LEU A 295 -13.22 -7.59 14.29
CA LEU A 295 -13.63 -8.93 13.85
C LEU A 295 -12.99 -9.21 12.49
N ASN A 296 -12.36 -10.38 12.33
CA ASN A 296 -11.75 -10.70 11.04
C ASN A 296 -12.86 -10.80 9.98
N PRO A 297 -12.70 -10.16 8.81
CA PRO A 297 -13.73 -10.11 7.77
C PRO A 297 -13.99 -11.47 7.11
N VAL A 298 -13.03 -12.40 7.20
CA VAL A 298 -13.14 -13.76 6.67
C VAL A 298 -13.30 -14.73 7.84
N PRO A 299 -14.47 -15.39 7.99
CA PRO A 299 -14.70 -16.31 9.10
C PRO A 299 -13.69 -17.47 9.09
N PRO A 300 -13.22 -17.92 10.27
CA PRO A 300 -12.42 -19.14 10.35
C PRO A 300 -13.29 -20.39 10.20
N VAL A 301 -12.65 -21.53 9.93
CA VAL A 301 -13.29 -22.84 10.01
C VAL A 301 -13.09 -23.40 11.43
N ILE A 302 -14.17 -23.64 12.14
CA ILE A 302 -14.15 -24.23 13.50
C ILE A 302 -14.67 -25.66 13.43
N GLN A 303 -13.90 -26.61 13.96
CA GLN A 303 -14.26 -28.02 14.07
C GLN A 303 -13.81 -28.55 15.43
N GLY A 304 -14.77 -28.84 16.32
CA GLY A 304 -14.46 -29.27 17.69
C GLY A 304 -13.71 -28.18 18.46
N ASP A 305 -12.55 -28.54 18.99
CA ASP A 305 -11.62 -27.67 19.73
C ASP A 305 -10.58 -26.99 18.81
N SER A 306 -10.74 -27.11 17.49
CA SER A 306 -9.82 -26.55 16.50
C SER A 306 -10.45 -25.41 15.70
N LEU A 307 -9.67 -24.37 15.47
CA LEU A 307 -9.96 -23.26 14.57
C LEU A 307 -8.87 -23.21 13.50
N SER A 308 -9.22 -23.06 12.21
CA SER A 308 -8.25 -22.88 11.14
C SER A 308 -8.61 -21.72 10.21
N HIS A 309 -7.60 -21.02 9.72
CA HIS A 309 -7.75 -19.83 8.90
C HIS A 309 -6.58 -19.63 7.94
N GLY A 310 -6.87 -19.13 6.74
CA GLY A 310 -5.86 -18.77 5.74
C GLY A 310 -5.46 -17.31 5.89
N ILE A 311 -4.17 -17.02 5.97
CA ILE A 311 -3.62 -15.70 6.27
C ILE A 311 -2.74 -15.27 5.10
N ALA A 312 -3.09 -14.15 4.45
CA ALA A 312 -2.34 -13.60 3.31
C ALA A 312 -1.32 -12.53 3.70
N VAL A 313 -1.44 -11.95 4.91
CA VAL A 313 -0.60 -10.85 5.39
C VAL A 313 -0.32 -10.97 6.89
N SER A 314 0.80 -10.41 7.36
CA SER A 314 1.15 -10.31 8.79
C SER A 314 1.15 -8.87 9.30
N LYS A 315 0.17 -8.07 8.85
CA LYS A 315 -0.04 -6.67 9.29
C LYS A 315 -0.78 -6.54 10.63
N VAL A 316 -1.32 -7.65 11.14
CA VAL A 316 -2.12 -7.74 12.37
C VAL A 316 -1.65 -8.94 13.20
N GLY A 317 -1.89 -8.89 14.50
CA GLY A 317 -1.92 -10.08 15.34
C GLY A 317 -3.32 -10.68 15.36
N TRP A 318 -3.48 -11.85 15.97
CA TRP A 318 -4.78 -12.52 16.07
C TRP A 318 -5.06 -12.97 17.49
N VAL A 319 -6.31 -12.79 17.90
CA VAL A 319 -6.82 -13.31 19.17
C VAL A 319 -8.09 -14.11 18.91
N ILE A 320 -8.12 -15.32 19.46
CA ILE A 320 -9.31 -16.16 19.52
C ILE A 320 -9.97 -15.93 20.86
N THR A 321 -11.26 -15.59 20.84
CA THR A 321 -12.08 -15.55 22.04
C THR A 321 -13.13 -16.64 22.05
N SER A 322 -13.58 -17.03 23.24
CA SER A 322 -14.73 -17.91 23.42
C SER A 322 -15.74 -17.31 24.39
N PRO A 323 -17.03 -17.68 24.30
CA PRO A 323 -18.04 -17.25 25.26
C PRO A 323 -17.63 -17.59 26.68
N VAL A 324 -17.76 -16.63 27.59
CA VAL A 324 -17.58 -16.89 29.01
C VAL A 324 -18.75 -17.76 29.46
N VAL A 325 -18.48 -18.95 29.98
CA VAL A 325 -19.52 -19.80 30.56
C VAL A 325 -20.04 -19.13 31.83
N ALA A 326 -21.26 -18.61 31.77
CA ALA A 326 -21.94 -18.06 32.93
C ALA A 326 -22.05 -19.14 34.02
N GLY A 327 -21.54 -18.85 35.22
CA GLY A 327 -21.55 -19.80 36.34
C GLY A 327 -20.35 -20.74 36.42
N ALA A 328 -19.30 -20.56 35.60
CA ALA A 328 -18.04 -21.26 35.83
C ALA A 328 -17.51 -20.92 37.24
N THR A 329 -17.40 -21.94 38.08
CA THR A 329 -16.91 -21.79 39.45
C THR A 329 -15.41 -22.07 39.51
N SER A 330 -14.71 -21.41 40.42
CA SER A 330 -13.33 -21.78 40.73
C SER A 330 -13.28 -23.24 41.18
N PRO A 331 -12.39 -24.09 40.64
CA PRO A 331 -12.26 -25.47 41.07
C PRO A 331 -11.76 -25.59 42.53
N VAL A 332 -11.18 -24.52 43.08
CA VAL A 332 -10.65 -24.46 44.44
C VAL A 332 -11.69 -23.93 45.43
N THR A 333 -12.52 -22.96 45.03
CA THR A 333 -13.42 -22.24 45.95
C THR A 333 -14.91 -22.44 45.68
N GLY A 334 -15.30 -23.03 44.54
CA GLY A 334 -16.70 -23.22 44.17
C GLY A 334 -17.47 -21.92 43.90
N LEU A 335 -16.80 -20.76 43.92
CA LEU A 335 -17.41 -19.46 43.68
C LEU A 335 -17.46 -19.11 42.19
N PRO A 336 -18.52 -18.43 41.70
CA PRO A 336 -18.58 -18.00 40.31
C PRO A 336 -17.40 -17.08 39.97
N LEU A 337 -16.79 -17.27 38.80
CA LEU A 337 -15.65 -16.47 38.32
C LEU A 337 -16.05 -15.04 37.91
N ALA A 338 -17.34 -14.81 37.63
CA ALA A 338 -17.86 -13.52 37.20
C ALA A 338 -17.58 -12.35 38.19
N PRO A 339 -17.80 -12.47 39.51
CA PRO A 339 -17.46 -11.41 40.47
C PRO A 339 -15.94 -11.20 40.68
N LEU A 340 -15.08 -12.19 40.41
CA LEU A 340 -13.62 -12.05 40.59
C LEU A 340 -12.97 -11.16 39.53
N MET A 341 -13.46 -11.22 38.28
CA MET A 341 -12.98 -10.35 37.19
C MET A 341 -13.39 -8.89 37.41
N ALA A 342 -14.58 -8.64 37.97
CA ALA A 342 -15.02 -7.29 38.34
C ALA A 342 -14.33 -6.76 39.60
N ALA A 343 -14.03 -7.62 40.59
CA ALA A 343 -13.35 -7.23 41.82
C ALA A 343 -11.86 -6.90 41.62
N GLY A 344 -11.20 -7.47 40.61
CA GLY A 344 -9.82 -7.13 40.26
C GLY A 344 -9.65 -5.65 39.88
N GLY A 345 -10.61 -5.07 39.15
CA GLY A 345 -10.63 -3.64 38.84
C GLY A 345 -10.93 -2.76 40.06
N ALA A 346 -11.82 -3.22 40.95
CA ALA A 346 -12.20 -2.47 42.16
C ALA A 346 -11.08 -2.43 43.22
N LEU A 347 -10.25 -3.48 43.34
CA LEU A 347 -9.13 -3.51 44.28
C LEU A 347 -7.97 -2.61 43.85
N VAL A 348 -7.74 -2.41 42.54
CA VAL A 348 -6.75 -1.43 42.05
C VAL A 348 -7.23 0.01 42.31
N ALA A 349 -8.53 0.28 42.17
CA ALA A 349 -9.11 1.59 42.50
C ALA A 349 -9.05 1.90 44.02
N LEU A 350 -9.30 0.90 44.89
CA LEU A 350 -9.21 1.07 46.34
C LEU A 350 -7.76 1.18 46.84
N GLY A 351 -6.81 0.49 46.20
CA GLY A 351 -5.38 0.59 46.52
C GLY A 351 -4.80 1.98 46.25
N VAL A 352 -5.24 2.65 45.18
CA VAL A 352 -4.84 4.03 44.86
C VAL A 352 -5.45 5.04 45.84
N VAL A 353 -6.70 4.82 46.27
CA VAL A 353 -7.37 5.72 47.24
C VAL A 353 -6.78 5.59 48.65
N TYR A 354 -6.36 4.40 49.09
CA TYR A 354 -5.70 4.23 50.39
C TYR A 354 -4.23 4.69 50.40
N GLY A 355 -3.51 4.54 49.28
CA GLY A 355 -2.13 5.03 49.17
C GLY A 355 -1.99 6.56 49.25
N LEU A 356 -3.01 7.30 48.80
CA LEU A 356 -3.03 8.78 48.87
C LEU A 356 -3.38 9.34 50.26
N LYS A 357 -4.05 8.56 51.13
CA LYS A 357 -4.37 9.00 52.51
C LYS A 357 -3.22 8.80 53.50
N LEU A 358 -2.29 7.88 53.24
CA LEU A 358 -1.14 7.60 54.12
C LEU A 358 0.09 8.50 53.89
N ARG A 359 0.03 9.45 52.93
CA ARG A 359 1.10 10.45 52.70
C ARG A 359 0.79 11.85 53.26
N ARG A 360 -0.26 12.00 54.06
CA ARG A 360 -0.64 13.29 54.71
C ARG A 360 -0.92 13.14 56.20
N SER A 361 -0.12 12.37 56.92
CA SER A 361 -0.15 12.30 58.39
C SER A 361 1.25 12.44 58.95
#